data_AF-A0A8S9RHS4-F1
#
_entry.id   AF-A0A8S9RHS4-F1
#
_cell.length_a   1.000
_cell.length_b   1.000
_cell.length_c   1.000
_cell.angle_alpha   90.00
_cell.angle_beta   90.00
_cell.angle_gamma   90.00
#
_symmetry.space_group_name_H-M   'P 1'
#
loop_
_entity.id
_entity.type
_entity.pdbx_description
1 polymer ?
#
loop_
_entity_poly.entity_id
_entity_poly.type
_entity_poly.pdbx_seq_one_letter_code
_entity_poly.pdbx_strand_id
1 'polypeptide(L)'
;MMYSMLKTGYKTYRKLPDTDRELWFRQFAQEFNRASGNTEVVQPLIKDVIDLVESQKEAFLASLPLSDDGSSASTNLSRARVNEMVEEVVPKKKGRLVGLARRASSCPTSSQTSYVDLMIMEELQKKDDRIVALES
;
A
#
# COMPACT_ATOMS: atom_id res chain seq x y z
N MET A 1 21.60 8.21 44.59
CA MET A 1 20.59 7.13 44.65
C MET A 1 19.56 7.39 43.58
N MET A 2 19.47 6.54 42.55
CA MET A 2 18.44 6.70 41.52
C MET A 2 17.09 6.27 42.10
N TYR A 3 16.16 7.20 42.21
CA TYR A 3 14.80 6.93 42.67
C TYR A 3 14.07 6.14 41.57
N SER A 4 13.73 4.87 41.82
CA SER A 4 12.82 4.15 40.94
C SER A 4 11.44 4.80 41.03
N MET A 5 10.82 5.14 39.89
CA MET A 5 9.43 5.62 39.89
C MET A 5 8.42 4.54 40.30
N LEU A 6 8.87 3.28 40.36
CA LEU A 6 8.11 2.17 40.90
C LEU A 6 8.31 2.09 42.41
N LYS A 7 7.20 1.93 43.13
CA LYS A 7 7.17 1.80 44.61
C LYS A 7 7.83 0.50 45.09
N THR A 8 7.85 -0.54 44.25
CA THR A 8 8.35 -1.87 44.57
C THR A 8 9.12 -2.45 43.39
N GLY A 9 10.16 -3.23 43.68
CA GLY A 9 10.95 -3.93 42.66
C GLY A 9 10.26 -5.21 42.20
N TYR A 10 9.90 -5.30 40.93
CA TYR A 10 9.30 -6.50 40.34
C TYR A 10 10.31 -7.25 39.47
N LYS A 11 10.44 -8.56 39.70
CA LYS A 11 11.42 -9.42 38.99
C LYS A 11 11.10 -9.59 37.49
N THR A 12 9.84 -9.45 37.08
CA THR A 12 9.37 -9.70 35.70
C THR A 12 8.17 -8.82 35.38
N TYR A 13 8.07 -8.28 34.15
CA TYR A 13 6.96 -7.45 33.67
C TYR A 13 5.57 -8.08 33.91
N ARG A 14 5.47 -9.41 33.79
CA ARG A 14 4.19 -10.15 33.97
C ARG A 14 3.61 -10.05 35.38
N LYS A 15 4.42 -9.71 36.39
CA LYS A 15 4.00 -9.56 37.78
C LYS A 15 3.67 -8.11 38.15
N LEU A 16 3.77 -7.19 37.19
CA LEU A 16 3.62 -5.77 37.41
C LEU A 16 2.12 -5.41 37.30
N PRO A 17 1.52 -4.77 38.32
CA PRO A 17 0.14 -4.30 38.25
C PRO A 17 -0.07 -3.38 37.05
N ASP A 18 -1.26 -3.44 36.45
CA ASP A 18 -1.57 -2.65 35.24
C ASP A 18 -1.42 -1.14 35.48
N THR A 19 -1.69 -0.68 36.71
CA THR A 19 -1.47 0.71 37.16
C THR A 19 -0.01 1.15 37.10
N ASP A 20 0.91 0.20 37.22
CA ASP A 20 2.35 0.47 37.34
C ASP A 20 3.07 0.23 36.01
N ARG A 21 2.41 -0.41 35.01
CA ARG A 21 3.00 -0.73 33.70
C ARG A 21 3.40 0.52 32.94
N GLU A 22 2.58 1.56 33.00
CA GLU A 22 2.85 2.85 32.37
C GLU A 22 4.08 3.52 33.00
N LEU A 23 4.20 3.48 34.33
CA LEU A 23 5.36 4.01 35.05
C LEU A 23 6.63 3.21 34.73
N TRP A 24 6.51 1.89 34.63
CA TRP A 24 7.60 1.01 34.19
C TRP A 24 8.04 1.33 32.76
N PHE A 25 7.09 1.52 31.83
CA PHE A 25 7.39 1.86 30.44
C PHE A 25 8.08 3.22 30.33
N ARG A 26 7.61 4.22 31.07
CA ARG A 26 8.25 5.55 31.13
C ARG A 26 9.68 5.47 31.67
N GLN A 27 9.90 4.71 32.75
CA GLN A 27 11.25 4.50 33.28
C GLN A 27 12.14 3.78 32.27
N PHE A 28 11.63 2.74 31.61
CA PHE A 28 12.36 1.99 30.60
C PHE A 28 12.72 2.86 29.39
N ALA A 29 11.78 3.63 28.87
CA ALA A 29 12.00 4.56 27.77
C ALA A 29 12.99 5.67 28.17
N GLN A 30 12.92 6.18 29.40
CA GLN A 30 13.92 7.10 29.93
C GLN A 30 15.30 6.46 29.96
N GLU A 31 15.48 5.28 30.56
CA GLU A 31 16.78 4.59 30.60
C GLU A 31 17.33 4.26 29.20
N PHE A 32 16.47 3.84 28.27
CA PHE A 32 16.87 3.54 26.89
C PHE A 32 17.29 4.79 26.11
N ASN A 33 16.59 5.90 26.31
CA ASN A 33 16.94 7.19 25.69
C ASN A 33 18.10 7.89 26.41
N ARG A 34 18.32 7.61 27.70
CA ARG A 34 19.37 8.21 28.54
C ARG A 34 20.77 7.70 28.17
N ALA A 35 20.87 6.52 27.55
CA ALA A 35 22.13 5.93 27.13
C ALA A 35 22.53 6.23 25.67
N SER A 36 21.80 7.08 24.94
CA SER A 36 22.31 7.55 23.65
C SER A 36 23.13 8.81 23.86
N GLY A 37 24.33 8.67 24.46
CA GLY A 37 25.41 9.65 24.30
C GLY A 37 25.83 9.84 22.83
N ASN A 38 25.21 9.10 21.91
CA ASN A 38 25.35 9.23 20.47
C ASN A 38 24.42 10.29 19.87
N THR A 39 23.49 10.89 20.63
CA THR A 39 22.55 11.88 20.07
C THR A 39 23.23 13.15 19.58
N GLU A 40 24.33 13.62 20.17
CA GLU A 40 24.99 14.84 19.70
C GLU A 40 25.60 14.73 18.29
N VAL A 41 26.05 13.53 17.90
CA VAL A 41 26.64 13.28 16.58
C VAL A 41 25.62 12.68 15.62
N VAL A 42 24.74 11.80 16.11
CA VAL A 42 23.74 11.12 15.29
C VAL A 42 22.56 12.03 14.94
N GLN A 43 22.15 12.97 15.81
CA GLN A 43 21.03 13.88 15.50
C GLN A 43 21.36 14.83 14.35
N PRO A 44 22.53 15.50 14.31
CA PRO A 44 22.93 16.30 13.15
C PRO A 44 23.05 15.46 11.88
N LEU A 45 23.67 14.28 11.95
CA LEU A 45 23.82 13.40 10.78
C LEU A 45 22.47 12.92 10.23
N ILE A 46 21.53 12.54 11.10
CA ILE A 46 20.17 12.17 10.67
C ILE A 46 19.49 13.36 10.01
N LYS A 47 19.64 14.56 10.57
CA LYS A 47 19.07 15.78 10.02
C LYS A 47 19.68 16.11 8.65
N ASP A 48 21.00 16.04 8.50
CA ASP A 48 21.69 16.27 7.23
C ASP A 48 21.25 15.28 6.15
N VAL A 49 21.02 14.01 6.51
CA VAL A 49 20.50 13.00 5.58
C VAL A 49 19.05 13.30 5.17
N ILE A 50 18.20 13.73 6.11
CA ILE A 50 16.82 14.13 5.81
C ILE A 50 16.82 15.34 4.86
N ASP A 51 17.58 16.39 5.19
CA ASP A 51 17.67 17.62 4.39
C ASP A 51 18.20 17.32 2.97
N LEU A 52 19.16 16.40 2.84
CA LEU A 52 19.67 15.94 1.55
C LEU A 52 18.60 15.19 0.73
N VAL A 53 17.87 14.27 1.36
CA VAL A 53 16.81 13.50 0.69
C VAL A 53 15.67 14.42 0.26
N GLU A 54 15.28 15.38 1.10
CA GLU A 54 14.26 16.38 0.77
C GLU A 54 14.71 17.26 -0.40
N SER A 55 15.95 17.73 -0.38
CA SER A 55 16.54 18.51 -1.48
C SER A 55 16.57 17.72 -2.79
N GLN A 56 16.96 16.44 -2.75
CA GLN A 56 16.95 15.57 -3.93
C GLN A 56 15.53 15.34 -4.46
N LYS A 57 14.56 15.14 -3.56
CA LYS A 57 13.15 14.99 -3.91
C LYS A 57 12.64 16.25 -4.60
N GLU A 58 12.93 17.44 -4.07
CA GLU A 58 12.52 18.70 -4.69
C GLU A 58 13.17 18.92 -6.05
N ALA A 59 14.48 18.66 -6.18
CA ALA A 59 15.18 18.75 -7.46
C ALA A 59 14.61 17.76 -8.50
N PHE A 60 14.27 16.55 -8.08
CA PHE A 60 13.63 15.55 -8.93
C PHE A 60 12.24 16.04 -9.38
N LEU A 61 11.41 16.54 -8.46
CA LEU A 61 10.10 17.10 -8.78
C LEU A 61 10.16 18.35 -9.67
N ALA A 62 11.19 19.18 -9.51
CA ALA A 62 11.42 20.35 -10.37
C ALA A 62 11.94 19.96 -11.76
N SER A 63 12.64 18.83 -11.87
CA SER A 63 13.09 18.27 -13.15
C SER A 63 11.97 17.52 -13.90
N LEU A 64 10.89 17.16 -13.21
CA LEU A 64 9.70 16.64 -13.87
C LEU A 64 9.12 17.75 -14.75
N PRO A 65 8.73 17.45 -16.00
CA PRO A 65 8.14 18.44 -16.88
C PRO A 65 6.90 19.04 -16.20
N LEU A 66 6.93 20.36 -15.96
CA LEU A 66 5.71 21.12 -15.71
C LEU A 66 4.86 21.06 -16.98
N SER A 67 4.05 20.02 -17.10
CA SER A 67 2.88 20.10 -17.97
C SER A 67 1.89 20.98 -17.24
N ASP A 68 1.67 22.19 -17.76
CA ASP A 68 0.65 23.15 -17.30
C ASP A 68 -0.79 22.67 -17.57
N ASP A 69 -1.01 21.36 -17.54
CA ASP A 69 -2.33 20.77 -17.55
C ASP A 69 -2.53 20.21 -16.15
N GLY A 70 -3.42 20.84 -15.39
CA GLY A 70 -3.67 20.63 -13.95
C GLY A 70 -4.15 19.22 -13.61
N SER A 71 -3.27 18.24 -13.79
CA SER A 71 -3.49 16.84 -13.46
C SER A 71 -2.28 16.36 -12.67
N SER A 72 -2.39 16.45 -11.34
CA SER A 72 -1.58 15.62 -10.45
C SER A 72 -1.90 14.16 -10.76
N ALA A 73 -1.24 13.56 -11.74
CA ALA A 73 -1.51 12.20 -12.14
C ALA A 73 -0.28 11.36 -11.90
N SER A 74 -0.34 10.51 -10.85
CA SER A 74 0.13 9.13 -10.99
C SER A 74 -0.12 8.73 -12.44
N THR A 75 0.91 8.37 -13.20
CA THR A 75 0.72 7.90 -14.57
C THR A 75 0.06 6.52 -14.50
N ASN A 76 -1.21 6.52 -14.08
CA ASN A 76 -2.19 5.48 -14.30
C ASN A 76 -2.43 5.47 -15.81
N LEU A 77 -1.40 5.04 -16.55
CA LEU A 77 -1.51 4.76 -17.96
C LEU A 77 -2.67 3.79 -18.10
N SER A 78 -3.60 4.11 -19.00
CA SER A 78 -4.68 3.20 -19.29
C SER A 78 -4.09 1.85 -19.66
N ARG A 79 -4.73 0.75 -19.24
CA ARG A 79 -4.31 -0.61 -19.60
C ARG A 79 -4.09 -0.76 -21.11
N ALA A 80 -4.88 -0.05 -21.92
CA ALA A 80 -4.74 0.01 -23.37
C ALA A 80 -3.39 0.63 -23.81
N ARG A 81 -2.99 1.76 -23.21
CA ARG A 81 -1.72 2.42 -23.51
C ARG A 81 -0.51 1.57 -23.11
N VAL A 82 -0.59 0.90 -21.95
CA VAL A 82 0.45 -0.05 -21.51
C VAL A 82 0.58 -1.22 -22.50
N ASN A 83 -0.54 -1.78 -22.95
CA ASN A 83 -0.52 -2.87 -23.93
C ASN A 83 0.10 -2.41 -25.26
N GLU A 84 -0.22 -1.21 -25.73
CA GLU A 84 0.36 -0.63 -26.96
C GLU A 84 1.89 -0.54 -26.85
N MET A 85 2.40 -0.01 -25.74
CA MET A 85 3.84 0.08 -25.50
C MET A 85 4.53 -1.29 -25.51
N VAL A 86 3.89 -2.31 -24.92
CA VAL A 86 4.42 -3.69 -24.91
C VAL A 86 4.45 -4.29 -26.32
N GLU A 87 3.46 -3.99 -27.15
CA GLU A 87 3.39 -4.53 -28.52
C GLU A 87 4.38 -3.91 -29.49
N GLU A 88 4.83 -2.69 -29.23
CA GLU A 88 5.87 -2.03 -30.02
C GLU A 88 7.26 -2.60 -29.72
N VAL A 89 7.54 -2.98 -28.47
CA VAL A 89 8.86 -3.50 -28.08
C VAL A 89 9.03 -5.01 -28.34
N VAL A 90 7.93 -5.78 -28.37
CA VAL A 90 8.01 -7.22 -28.57
C VAL A 90 8.19 -7.56 -30.06
N PRO A 91 9.23 -8.34 -30.43
CA PRO A 91 9.47 -8.72 -31.82
C PRO A 91 8.27 -9.46 -32.43
N LYS A 92 7.87 -9.00 -33.62
CA LYS A 92 6.81 -9.63 -34.42
C LYS A 92 7.47 -10.55 -35.46
N LYS A 93 7.11 -11.84 -35.49
CA LYS A 93 7.45 -12.76 -36.59
C LYS A 93 6.17 -13.21 -37.30
N LYS A 94 6.06 -12.91 -38.60
CA LYS A 94 4.88 -13.24 -39.43
C LYS A 94 3.56 -12.72 -38.82
N GLY A 95 3.59 -11.51 -38.25
CA GLY A 95 2.44 -10.88 -37.58
C GLY A 95 2.13 -11.38 -36.17
N ARG A 96 2.93 -12.31 -35.63
CA ARG A 96 2.76 -12.86 -34.27
C ARG A 96 3.84 -12.32 -33.34
N LEU A 97 3.42 -11.76 -32.20
CA LEU A 97 4.32 -11.35 -31.12
C LEU A 97 4.97 -12.60 -30.51
N VAL A 98 6.29 -12.63 -30.49
CA VAL A 98 7.06 -13.76 -29.96
C VAL A 98 6.95 -13.78 -28.43
N GLY A 99 6.64 -14.94 -27.84
CA GLY A 99 6.53 -15.10 -26.39
C GLY A 99 5.22 -14.60 -25.76
N LEU A 100 4.33 -13.98 -26.53
CA LEU A 100 2.99 -13.57 -26.06
C LEU A 100 1.89 -14.49 -26.60
N ALA A 101 0.92 -14.80 -25.73
CA ALA A 101 -0.31 -15.49 -26.13
C ALA A 101 -1.14 -14.59 -27.05
N ARG A 102 -1.98 -15.18 -27.91
CA ARG A 102 -2.91 -14.42 -28.76
C ARG A 102 -3.87 -13.63 -27.86
N ARG A 103 -4.03 -12.32 -28.08
CA ARG A 103 -5.08 -11.53 -27.41
C ARG A 103 -6.44 -12.18 -27.72
N ALA A 104 -7.26 -12.42 -26.70
CA ALA A 104 -8.56 -13.09 -26.83
C ALA A 104 -9.53 -12.39 -27.82
N SER A 105 -9.32 -11.10 -28.11
CA SER A 105 -10.08 -10.36 -29.12
C SER A 105 -9.68 -10.68 -30.57
N SER A 106 -8.66 -11.52 -30.79
CA SER A 106 -8.23 -11.99 -32.12
C SER A 106 -8.85 -13.33 -32.52
N CYS A 107 -9.74 -13.87 -31.68
CA CYS A 107 -10.59 -15.00 -32.05
C CYS A 107 -11.86 -14.45 -32.72
N PRO A 108 -12.18 -14.81 -33.97
CA PRO A 108 -13.56 -14.71 -34.43
C PRO A 108 -14.34 -15.82 -33.70
N THR A 109 -14.73 -15.58 -32.46
CA THR A 109 -15.61 -16.48 -31.72
C THR A 109 -17.03 -16.23 -32.21
N SER A 110 -17.33 -16.88 -33.33
CA SER A 110 -18.66 -17.36 -33.62
C SER A 110 -19.23 -18.04 -32.37
N SER A 111 -20.40 -17.56 -31.93
CA SER A 111 -21.30 -18.25 -30.99
C SER A 111 -20.80 -18.39 -29.54
N GLN A 112 -20.50 -17.28 -28.86
CA GLN A 112 -20.59 -17.28 -27.39
C GLN A 112 -22.06 -17.04 -27.03
N THR A 113 -22.80 -18.14 -26.85
CA THR A 113 -24.16 -18.11 -26.30
C THR A 113 -24.16 -17.26 -25.03
N SER A 114 -25.05 -16.26 -24.96
CA SER A 114 -25.24 -15.37 -23.81
C SER A 114 -25.39 -16.20 -22.54
N TYR A 115 -24.33 -16.25 -21.74
CA TYR A 115 -24.25 -16.97 -20.48
C TYR A 115 -24.97 -16.15 -19.40
N VAL A 116 -26.28 -16.01 -19.57
CA VAL A 116 -27.22 -15.65 -18.51
C VAL A 116 -28.13 -16.85 -18.41
N ASP A 117 -27.67 -17.85 -17.66
CA ASP A 117 -28.44 -19.05 -17.36
C ASP A 117 -29.77 -18.62 -16.72
N LEU A 118 -30.87 -18.84 -17.42
CA LEU A 118 -32.21 -18.38 -17.03
C LEU A 118 -32.60 -18.88 -15.63
N MET A 119 -32.08 -20.06 -15.24
CA MET A 119 -32.28 -20.62 -13.91
C MET A 119 -31.65 -19.76 -12.81
N ILE A 120 -30.52 -19.11 -13.09
CA ILE A 120 -29.81 -18.27 -12.11
C ILE A 120 -30.58 -16.96 -11.89
N MET A 121 -31.20 -16.39 -12.92
CA MET A 121 -32.01 -15.17 -12.76
C MET A 121 -33.29 -15.43 -11.97
N GLU A 122 -33.96 -16.56 -12.20
CA GLU A 122 -35.18 -16.92 -11.47
C GLU A 122 -34.90 -17.15 -9.97
N GLU A 123 -33.79 -17.82 -9.65
CA GLU A 123 -33.34 -18.06 -8.27
C GLU A 123 -33.02 -16.75 -7.52
N LEU A 124 -32.47 -15.75 -8.22
CA LEU A 124 -32.18 -14.43 -7.65
C LEU A 124 -33.47 -13.65 -7.37
N GLN A 125 -34.38 -13.58 -8.33
CA GLN A 125 -35.67 -12.92 -8.19
C GLN A 125 -36.45 -13.46 -6.97
N LYS A 126 -36.50 -14.78 -6.83
CA LYS A 126 -37.17 -15.45 -5.70
C LYS A 126 -36.51 -15.13 -4.35
N LYS A 127 -35.20 -14.88 -4.31
CA LYS A 127 -34.51 -14.48 -3.09
C LYS A 127 -34.81 -13.03 -2.73
N ASP A 128 -34.88 -12.15 -3.73
CA ASP A 128 -35.22 -10.74 -3.54
C ASP A 128 -36.64 -10.58 -2.98
N ASP A 129 -37.62 -11.33 -3.52
CA ASP A 129 -39.00 -11.33 -3.03
C ASP A 129 -39.11 -11.78 -1.56
N ARG A 130 -38.30 -12.78 -1.15
CA ARG A 130 -38.24 -13.26 0.23
C ARG A 130 -37.63 -12.24 1.19
N ILE A 131 -36.70 -11.42 0.73
CA ILE A 131 -36.09 -10.35 1.53
C ILE A 131 -37.16 -9.27 1.78
N VAL A 132 -37.85 -8.82 0.74
CA VAL A 132 -38.91 -7.81 0.84
C VAL A 132 -40.02 -8.25 1.80
N ALA A 133 -40.42 -9.52 1.75
CA ALA A 133 -41.44 -10.07 2.64
C ALA A 133 -41.03 -10.15 4.12
N LEU A 134 -39.73 -10.13 4.44
CA LEU A 134 -39.22 -10.15 5.82
C LEU A 134 -38.96 -8.75 6.38
N GLU A 135 -38.91 -7.73 5.53
CA GLU A 135 -38.77 -6.31 5.92
C GLU A 135 -40.11 -5.61 6.18
N SER A 136 -41.24 -6.30 5.94
CA SER A 136 -42.61 -5.83 6.23
C SER A 136 -43.13 -6.36 7.57
#